data_AF-A0A6J0WQX3-F1
#
_entry.id   AF-A0A6J0WQX3-F1
#
_cell.length_a   1.000
_cell.length_b   1.000
_cell.length_c   1.000
_cell.angle_alpha   90.00
_cell.angle_beta   90.00
_cell.angle_gamma   90.00
#
_symmetry.space_group_name_H-M   'P 1'
#
loop_
_entity.id
_entity.type
_entity.pdbx_description
1 polymer ?
#
loop_
_entity_poly.entity_id
_entity_poly.type
_entity_poly.pdbx_seq_one_letter_code
_entity_poly.pdbx_strand_id
1 'polypeptide(L)'
;MSECQHQVKSMDVELEAYKKSIVKEEEKNEKLASILNRAETEANLMQKLTSQCLTKEEALQNEFNTYRLTLLDTEDALGKAHVEYTATVGELQTLHQAIQHELELRRKMDASIMEKLKEHMTSNKMTKYFHQLILKLQKEKTNLVTHLSKIDGDIAQTTLDITNTNCRLDMHQKMLAELDKEVKKVNDLITNSENEISRRTILIERKQGLINFFNKQLEQMVSELGGEELGPLELEIKRLTKLIEENNTNVTQAQVTWLRLQQEMVKVTQEREEHLVSLDMSKKEIHILEQKKLRIENKISQEKKEQKQIERHMKDLDNDLKKLNLLMNQNRCSSEELQQDNRATEGEFVLSLKASERETIEMQEKLNQLSEEKAAVLNSLVEAEHQIMLWEKKIQLAKEMRASVDSETGQMEIRAMKAEIHRMKVKHGQLLKQQEKMIRDMELAVTRRDTISTRAEGQSKMDKKLFTRTDFHHKQAELRRKIRDVHKATEECTQTILELEESQKSMSDSLLEKQEQLSRMQVEADELEVELDRLATLKRQNLSELVALQTRLKYLQAVKDGRYVFTLRNKQSLMMELKRLHDRLVSIGSILHHVKEQYPQFQEALLKVSQPIARRLGSSGS
;
A
#
# COMPACT_ATOMS: atom_id res chain seq x y z
N MET A 1 -64.99 -85.93 -120.83
CA MET A 1 -65.48 -86.47 -119.54
C MET A 1 -64.39 -86.99 -118.61
N SER A 2 -63.30 -87.61 -119.10
CA SER A 2 -62.19 -87.99 -118.22
C SER A 2 -61.39 -86.78 -117.71
N GLU A 3 -60.89 -85.93 -118.62
CA GLU A 3 -59.91 -84.88 -118.30
C GLU A 3 -60.43 -83.82 -117.30
N CYS A 4 -61.68 -83.36 -117.42
CA CYS A 4 -62.27 -82.43 -116.45
C CYS A 4 -62.32 -83.01 -115.03
N GLN A 5 -62.54 -84.33 -114.87
CA GLN A 5 -62.47 -84.98 -113.56
C GLN A 5 -61.03 -85.10 -113.05
N HIS A 6 -60.03 -85.17 -113.93
CA HIS A 6 -58.62 -85.13 -113.54
C HIS A 6 -58.15 -83.71 -113.16
N GLN A 7 -58.59 -82.67 -113.87
CA GLN A 7 -58.29 -81.27 -113.48
C GLN A 7 -58.94 -80.89 -112.15
N VAL A 8 -60.22 -81.22 -111.93
CA VAL A 8 -60.88 -80.98 -110.63
C VAL A 8 -60.12 -81.73 -109.51
N LYS A 9 -59.77 -83.01 -109.71
CA LYS A 9 -58.96 -83.76 -108.72
C LYS A 9 -57.56 -83.18 -108.51
N SER A 10 -56.93 -82.58 -109.52
CA SER A 10 -55.63 -81.88 -109.35
C SER A 10 -55.80 -80.64 -108.49
N MET A 11 -56.82 -79.81 -108.79
CA MET A 11 -57.14 -78.62 -108.00
C MET A 11 -57.57 -78.97 -106.57
N ASP A 12 -58.30 -80.07 -106.36
CA ASP A 12 -58.64 -80.59 -105.03
C ASP A 12 -57.38 -81.05 -104.27
N VAL A 13 -56.45 -81.73 -104.93
CA VAL A 13 -55.16 -82.15 -104.34
C VAL A 13 -54.28 -80.94 -104.01
N GLU A 14 -54.24 -79.93 -104.87
CA GLU A 14 -53.54 -78.66 -104.62
C GLU A 14 -54.20 -77.86 -103.49
N LEU A 15 -55.53 -77.76 -103.46
CA LEU A 15 -56.27 -77.13 -102.36
C LEU A 15 -56.08 -77.87 -101.03
N GLU A 16 -56.04 -79.21 -101.03
CA GLU A 16 -55.69 -79.99 -99.84
C GLU A 16 -54.22 -79.86 -99.45
N ALA A 17 -53.30 -79.65 -100.40
CA ALA A 17 -51.91 -79.32 -100.11
C ALA A 17 -51.78 -77.91 -99.50
N TYR A 18 -52.48 -76.92 -100.05
CA TYR A 18 -52.53 -75.56 -99.52
C TYR A 18 -53.21 -75.50 -98.15
N LYS A 19 -54.33 -76.19 -97.92
CA LYS A 19 -54.93 -76.36 -96.58
C LYS A 19 -53.93 -76.97 -95.60
N LYS A 20 -53.24 -78.05 -95.97
CA LYS A 20 -52.19 -78.67 -95.13
C LYS A 20 -50.97 -77.77 -94.93
N SER A 21 -50.72 -76.81 -95.82
CA SER A 21 -49.69 -75.78 -95.62
C SER A 21 -50.19 -74.66 -94.70
N ILE A 22 -51.43 -74.21 -94.86
CA ILE A 22 -52.08 -73.20 -94.02
C ILE A 22 -52.15 -73.70 -92.58
N VAL A 23 -52.67 -74.92 -92.34
CA VAL A 23 -52.70 -75.54 -91.00
C VAL A 23 -51.30 -75.67 -90.40
N LYS A 24 -50.26 -75.92 -91.19
CA LYS A 24 -48.87 -75.94 -90.72
C LYS A 24 -48.33 -74.55 -90.35
N GLU A 25 -48.70 -73.51 -91.10
CA GLU A 25 -48.33 -72.12 -90.73
C GLU A 25 -49.18 -71.60 -89.57
N GLU A 26 -50.44 -72.01 -89.43
CA GLU A 26 -51.30 -71.75 -88.26
C GLU A 26 -50.73 -72.43 -87.01
N GLU A 27 -50.41 -73.72 -87.07
CA GLU A 27 -49.69 -74.45 -86.01
C GLU A 27 -48.36 -73.77 -85.62
N LYS A 28 -47.59 -73.26 -86.60
CA LYS A 28 -46.36 -72.50 -86.34
C LYS A 28 -46.68 -71.16 -85.69
N ASN A 29 -47.73 -70.46 -86.14
CA ASN A 29 -48.13 -69.18 -85.60
C ASN A 29 -48.64 -69.30 -84.16
N GLU A 30 -49.39 -70.35 -83.82
CA GLU A 30 -49.75 -70.67 -82.43
C GLU A 30 -48.51 -70.97 -81.58
N LYS A 31 -47.55 -71.75 -82.10
CA LYS A 31 -46.28 -72.03 -81.41
C LYS A 31 -45.46 -70.74 -81.20
N LEU A 32 -45.40 -69.86 -82.20
CA LEU A 32 -44.72 -68.56 -82.11
C LEU A 32 -45.44 -67.60 -81.16
N ALA A 33 -46.78 -67.54 -81.18
CA ALA A 33 -47.57 -66.74 -80.26
C ALA A 33 -47.45 -67.25 -78.82
N SER A 34 -47.38 -68.57 -78.60
CA SER A 34 -47.10 -69.17 -77.30
C SER A 34 -45.69 -68.81 -76.80
N ILE A 35 -44.69 -68.86 -77.67
CA ILE A 35 -43.32 -68.41 -77.37
C ILE A 35 -43.27 -66.90 -77.09
N LEU A 36 -44.02 -66.08 -77.84
CA LEU A 36 -44.12 -64.62 -77.65
C LEU A 36 -44.75 -64.30 -76.28
N ASN A 37 -45.92 -64.86 -75.97
CA ASN A 37 -46.58 -64.67 -74.67
C ASN A 37 -45.70 -65.13 -73.51
N ARG A 38 -44.92 -66.21 -73.69
CA ARG A 38 -43.95 -66.65 -72.69
C ARG A 38 -42.77 -65.66 -72.55
N ALA A 39 -42.20 -65.19 -73.65
CA ALA A 39 -41.13 -64.19 -73.64
C ALA A 39 -41.60 -62.85 -73.05
N GLU A 40 -42.82 -62.41 -73.33
CA GLU A 40 -43.44 -61.21 -72.75
C GLU A 40 -43.70 -61.38 -71.25
N THR A 41 -44.20 -62.53 -70.80
CA THR A 41 -44.41 -62.78 -69.35
C THR A 41 -43.09 -62.93 -68.60
N GLU A 42 -42.07 -63.56 -69.19
CA GLU A 42 -40.70 -63.60 -68.66
C GLU A 42 -40.07 -62.20 -68.61
N ALA A 43 -40.22 -61.37 -69.66
CA ALA A 43 -39.75 -59.99 -69.69
C ALA A 43 -40.46 -59.10 -68.66
N ASN A 44 -41.77 -59.21 -68.51
CA ASN A 44 -42.55 -58.51 -67.48
C ASN A 44 -42.16 -58.94 -66.06
N LEU A 45 -41.80 -60.22 -65.85
CA LEU A 45 -41.27 -60.70 -64.57
C LEU A 45 -39.87 -60.12 -64.31
N MET A 46 -38.98 -60.16 -65.29
CA MET A 46 -37.64 -59.58 -65.20
C MET A 46 -37.69 -58.08 -64.91
N GLN A 47 -38.56 -57.31 -65.59
CA GLN A 47 -38.73 -55.87 -65.34
C GLN A 47 -39.20 -55.58 -63.89
N LYS A 48 -40.10 -56.41 -63.34
CA LYS A 48 -40.54 -56.32 -61.94
C LYS A 48 -39.43 -56.68 -60.94
N LEU A 49 -38.58 -57.65 -61.27
CA LEU A 49 -37.42 -58.00 -60.45
C LEU A 49 -36.37 -56.89 -60.51
N THR A 50 -36.08 -56.33 -61.68
CA THR A 50 -35.18 -55.19 -61.84
C THR A 50 -35.67 -53.97 -61.06
N SER A 51 -36.96 -53.62 -61.11
CA SER A 51 -37.47 -52.49 -60.31
C SER A 51 -37.44 -52.78 -58.80
N GLN A 52 -37.66 -54.02 -58.36
CA GLN A 52 -37.46 -54.41 -56.95
C GLN A 52 -35.99 -54.41 -56.50
N CYS A 53 -35.04 -54.64 -57.41
CA CYS A 53 -33.62 -54.50 -57.11
C CYS A 53 -33.24 -53.02 -57.00
N LEU A 54 -33.67 -52.18 -57.95
CA LEU A 54 -33.41 -50.74 -57.94
C LEU A 54 -33.97 -50.07 -56.67
N THR A 55 -35.21 -50.36 -56.25
CA THR A 55 -35.75 -49.77 -55.01
C THR A 55 -35.04 -50.24 -53.74
N LYS A 56 -34.39 -51.43 -53.77
CA LYS A 56 -33.51 -51.89 -52.67
C LYS A 56 -32.15 -51.23 -52.72
N GLU A 57 -31.59 -51.00 -53.91
CA GLU A 57 -30.34 -50.26 -54.11
C GLU A 57 -30.49 -48.81 -53.65
N GLU A 58 -31.57 -48.13 -54.03
CA GLU A 58 -31.92 -46.78 -53.55
C GLU A 58 -32.11 -46.74 -52.02
N ALA A 59 -32.79 -47.74 -51.43
CA ALA A 59 -32.96 -47.82 -49.99
C ALA A 59 -31.62 -48.00 -49.26
N LEU A 60 -30.80 -48.97 -49.68
CA LEU A 60 -29.47 -49.24 -49.10
C LEU A 60 -28.50 -48.07 -49.31
N GLN A 61 -28.58 -47.36 -50.43
CA GLN A 61 -27.76 -46.17 -50.68
C GLN A 61 -28.18 -45.02 -49.75
N ASN A 62 -29.47 -44.87 -49.46
CA ASN A 62 -29.96 -43.90 -48.48
C ASN A 62 -29.54 -44.27 -47.05
N GLU A 63 -29.64 -45.54 -46.65
CA GLU A 63 -29.14 -46.04 -45.35
C GLU A 63 -27.62 -45.86 -45.23
N PHE A 64 -26.84 -46.16 -46.28
CA PHE A 64 -25.41 -45.91 -46.29
C PHE A 64 -25.08 -44.41 -46.14
N ASN A 65 -25.83 -43.53 -46.82
CA ASN A 65 -25.65 -42.09 -46.70
C ASN A 65 -25.98 -41.58 -45.29
N THR A 66 -27.05 -42.05 -44.64
CA THR A 66 -27.36 -41.66 -43.26
C THR A 66 -26.33 -42.19 -42.27
N TYR A 67 -25.91 -43.46 -42.40
CA TYR A 67 -24.82 -44.00 -41.57
C TYR A 67 -23.52 -43.20 -41.73
N ARG A 68 -23.13 -42.84 -42.97
CA ARG A 68 -21.94 -42.03 -43.23
C ARG A 68 -22.02 -40.64 -42.60
N LEU A 69 -23.19 -40.00 -42.62
CA LEU A 69 -23.39 -38.71 -41.93
C LEU A 69 -23.28 -38.88 -40.41
N THR A 70 -23.98 -39.86 -39.81
CA THR A 70 -23.89 -40.10 -38.35
C THR A 70 -22.49 -40.51 -37.89
N LEU A 71 -21.69 -41.14 -38.74
CA LEU A 71 -20.29 -41.43 -38.45
C LEU A 71 -19.46 -40.15 -38.40
N LEU A 72 -19.57 -39.29 -39.41
CA LEU A 72 -18.87 -37.99 -39.44
C LEU A 72 -19.28 -37.10 -38.24
N ASP A 73 -20.56 -37.07 -37.89
CA ASP A 73 -21.06 -36.33 -36.73
C ASP A 73 -20.49 -36.87 -35.41
N THR A 74 -20.33 -38.20 -35.28
CA THR A 74 -19.72 -38.79 -34.08
C THR A 74 -18.19 -38.66 -34.04
N GLU A 75 -17.51 -38.64 -35.19
CA GLU A 75 -16.08 -38.36 -35.31
C GLU A 75 -15.74 -36.90 -34.94
N ASP A 76 -16.53 -35.93 -35.40
CA ASP A 76 -16.40 -34.51 -35.02
C ASP A 76 -16.72 -34.26 -33.53
N ALA A 77 -17.78 -34.89 -33.00
CA ALA A 77 -18.09 -34.85 -31.58
C ALA A 77 -16.99 -35.45 -30.70
N LEU A 78 -16.39 -36.58 -31.13
CA LEU A 78 -15.25 -37.21 -30.44
C LEU A 78 -13.98 -36.34 -30.54
N GLY A 79 -13.75 -35.68 -31.68
CA GLY A 79 -12.67 -34.72 -31.85
C GLY A 79 -12.77 -33.54 -30.88
N LYS A 80 -13.97 -32.95 -30.75
CA LYS A 80 -14.25 -31.86 -29.79
C LYS A 80 -14.03 -32.31 -28.34
N ALA A 81 -14.59 -33.46 -27.95
CA ALA A 81 -14.39 -34.03 -26.62
C ALA A 81 -12.91 -34.33 -26.31
N HIS A 82 -12.10 -34.69 -27.32
CA HIS A 82 -10.66 -34.88 -27.15
C HIS A 82 -9.89 -33.55 -26.96
N VAL A 83 -10.30 -32.48 -27.64
CA VAL A 83 -9.75 -31.12 -27.41
C VAL A 83 -10.09 -30.64 -26.00
N GLU A 84 -11.34 -30.80 -25.56
CA GLU A 84 -11.77 -30.46 -24.19
C GLU A 84 -11.02 -31.27 -23.12
N TYR A 85 -10.82 -32.57 -23.37
CA TYR A 85 -10.01 -33.44 -22.50
C TYR A 85 -8.54 -32.98 -22.42
N THR A 86 -7.91 -32.63 -23.55
CA THR A 86 -6.50 -32.18 -23.53
C THR A 86 -6.33 -30.80 -22.89
N ALA A 87 -7.31 -29.89 -23.06
CA ALA A 87 -7.34 -28.61 -22.36
C ALA A 87 -7.45 -28.78 -20.83
N THR A 88 -8.46 -29.54 -20.37
CA THR A 88 -8.69 -29.77 -18.92
C THR A 88 -7.55 -30.56 -18.25
N VAL A 89 -6.87 -31.46 -18.98
CA VAL A 89 -5.64 -32.10 -18.49
C VAL A 89 -4.48 -31.09 -18.38
N GLY A 90 -4.38 -30.13 -19.29
CA GLY A 90 -3.41 -29.03 -19.20
C GLY A 90 -3.64 -28.14 -17.98
N GLU A 91 -4.89 -27.72 -17.76
CA GLU A 91 -5.31 -26.95 -16.57
C GLU A 91 -5.03 -27.72 -15.26
N LEU A 92 -5.31 -29.02 -15.23
CA LEU A 92 -5.04 -29.86 -14.06
C LEU A 92 -3.53 -29.99 -13.77
N GLN A 93 -2.67 -29.90 -14.79
CA GLN A 93 -1.22 -29.88 -14.62
C GLN A 93 -0.71 -28.53 -14.10
N THR A 94 -1.19 -27.40 -14.63
CA THR A 94 -0.80 -26.06 -14.13
C THR A 94 -1.28 -25.84 -12.69
N LEU A 95 -2.49 -26.29 -12.37
CA LEU A 95 -3.04 -26.26 -11.01
C LEU A 95 -2.24 -27.15 -10.03
N HIS A 96 -1.76 -28.32 -10.46
CA HIS A 96 -0.83 -29.13 -9.65
C HIS A 96 0.51 -28.42 -9.40
N GLN A 97 1.07 -27.74 -10.40
CA GLN A 97 2.32 -26.98 -10.24
C GLN A 97 2.13 -25.80 -9.27
N ALA A 98 1.01 -25.08 -9.37
CA ALA A 98 0.65 -24.00 -8.44
C ALA A 98 0.51 -24.51 -6.99
N ILE A 99 -0.17 -25.65 -6.78
CA ILE A 99 -0.29 -26.30 -5.45
C ILE A 99 1.10 -26.70 -4.90
N GLN A 100 1.99 -27.26 -5.73
CA GLN A 100 3.35 -27.61 -5.30
C GLN A 100 4.17 -26.37 -4.91
N HIS A 101 4.10 -25.30 -5.69
CA HIS A 101 4.75 -24.02 -5.37
C HIS A 101 4.25 -23.44 -4.04
N GLU A 102 2.93 -23.41 -3.83
CA GLU A 102 2.35 -22.88 -2.59
C GLU A 102 2.70 -23.74 -1.37
N LEU A 103 2.74 -25.07 -1.51
CA LEU A 103 3.22 -25.97 -0.45
C LEU A 103 4.71 -25.74 -0.12
N GLU A 104 5.56 -25.40 -1.09
CA GLU A 104 6.92 -24.97 -0.82
C GLU A 104 7.01 -23.60 -0.15
N LEU A 105 6.22 -22.63 -0.60
CA LEU A 105 6.23 -21.27 -0.07
C LEU A 105 5.76 -21.27 1.39
N ARG A 106 4.73 -22.04 1.71
CA ARG A 106 4.33 -22.37 3.08
C ARG A 106 5.46 -23.01 3.89
N ARG A 107 6.14 -24.05 3.38
CA ARG A 107 7.28 -24.69 4.09
C ARG A 107 8.41 -23.70 4.39
N LYS A 108 8.71 -22.79 3.45
CA LYS A 108 9.71 -21.71 3.62
C LYS A 108 9.27 -20.72 4.72
N MET A 109 7.98 -20.37 4.78
CA MET A 109 7.41 -19.52 5.83
C MET A 109 7.39 -20.20 7.21
N ASP A 110 6.93 -21.46 7.30
CA ASP A 110 6.92 -22.26 8.54
C ASP A 110 8.35 -22.40 9.12
N ALA A 111 9.35 -22.59 8.25
CA ALA A 111 10.76 -22.63 8.66
C ALA A 111 11.26 -21.27 9.21
N SER A 112 10.90 -20.15 8.57
CA SER A 112 11.26 -18.80 9.03
C SER A 112 10.60 -18.45 10.37
N ILE A 113 9.33 -18.83 10.58
CA ILE A 113 8.63 -18.69 11.86
C ILE A 113 9.37 -19.49 12.95
N MET A 114 9.77 -20.73 12.66
CA MET A 114 10.54 -21.57 13.60
C MET A 114 11.95 -21.02 13.90
N GLU A 115 12.57 -20.29 12.98
CA GLU A 115 13.83 -19.58 13.21
C GLU A 115 13.61 -18.34 14.11
N LYS A 116 12.62 -17.51 13.82
CA LYS A 116 12.28 -16.33 14.64
C LYS A 116 11.86 -16.69 16.07
N LEU A 117 11.16 -17.82 16.26
CA LEU A 117 10.86 -18.34 17.60
C LEU A 117 12.14 -18.79 18.35
N LYS A 118 13.13 -19.38 17.66
CA LYS A 118 14.43 -19.72 18.27
C LYS A 118 15.21 -18.46 18.66
N GLU A 119 15.26 -17.45 17.80
CA GLU A 119 15.85 -16.13 18.11
C GLU A 119 15.21 -15.48 19.33
N HIS A 120 13.87 -15.48 19.42
CA HIS A 120 13.17 -14.94 20.58
C HIS A 120 13.50 -15.71 21.88
N MET A 121 13.63 -17.03 21.80
CA MET A 121 13.97 -17.88 22.94
C MET A 121 15.45 -17.74 23.38
N THR A 122 16.39 -17.54 22.47
CA THR A 122 17.79 -17.23 22.82
C THR A 122 17.94 -15.81 23.35
N SER A 123 17.25 -14.83 22.77
CA SER A 123 17.17 -13.45 23.27
C SER A 123 16.59 -13.37 24.69
N ASN A 124 15.52 -14.13 24.98
CA ASN A 124 14.95 -14.23 26.33
C ASN A 124 15.94 -14.84 27.34
N LYS A 125 16.68 -15.89 26.96
CA LYS A 125 17.76 -16.46 27.79
C LYS A 125 18.89 -15.46 28.03
N MET A 126 19.32 -14.73 27.00
CA MET A 126 20.32 -13.65 27.12
C MET A 126 19.84 -12.54 28.06
N THR A 127 18.59 -12.09 27.91
CA THR A 127 17.97 -11.06 28.75
C THR A 127 17.92 -11.48 30.22
N LYS A 128 17.58 -12.74 30.51
CA LYS A 128 17.63 -13.30 31.87
C LYS A 128 19.05 -13.35 32.45
N TYR A 129 20.05 -13.69 31.63
CA TYR A 129 21.46 -13.67 32.03
C TYR A 129 21.95 -12.24 32.31
N PHE A 130 21.66 -11.28 31.43
CA PHE A 130 21.98 -9.86 31.64
C PHE A 130 21.29 -9.30 32.88
N HIS A 131 20.03 -9.66 33.15
CA HIS A 131 19.33 -9.26 34.38
C HIS A 131 20.01 -9.82 35.64
N GLN A 132 20.44 -11.08 35.64
CA GLN A 132 21.23 -11.65 36.75
C GLN A 132 22.60 -10.96 36.92
N LEU A 133 23.25 -10.58 35.82
CA LEU A 133 24.52 -9.83 35.86
C LEU A 133 24.32 -8.41 36.41
N ILE A 134 23.25 -7.72 36.01
CA ILE A 134 22.87 -6.39 36.53
C ILE A 134 22.59 -6.47 38.04
N LEU A 135 21.85 -7.49 38.52
CA LEU A 135 21.60 -7.67 39.94
C LEU A 135 22.89 -7.92 40.76
N LYS A 136 23.86 -8.67 40.20
CA LYS A 136 25.19 -8.85 40.81
C LYS A 136 25.95 -7.52 40.90
N LEU A 137 26.04 -6.79 39.79
CA LEU A 137 26.72 -5.48 39.72
C LEU A 137 26.05 -4.43 40.63
N GLN A 138 24.72 -4.46 40.77
CA GLN A 138 23.99 -3.63 41.73
C GLN A 138 24.36 -3.98 43.17
N LYS A 139 24.43 -5.27 43.53
CA LYS A 139 24.83 -5.72 44.87
C LYS A 139 26.30 -5.36 45.18
N GLU A 140 27.20 -5.53 44.21
CA GLU A 140 28.61 -5.12 44.32
C GLU A 140 28.72 -3.59 44.49
N LYS A 141 27.95 -2.81 43.73
CA LYS A 141 27.86 -1.35 43.90
C LYS A 141 27.36 -0.96 45.31
N THR A 142 26.32 -1.60 45.85
CA THR A 142 25.84 -1.31 47.22
C THR A 142 26.86 -1.70 48.29
N ASN A 143 27.61 -2.78 48.07
CA ASN A 143 28.72 -3.15 48.96
C ASN A 143 29.84 -2.09 48.90
N LEU A 144 30.25 -1.65 47.71
CA LEU A 144 31.25 -0.60 47.55
C LEU A 144 30.82 0.74 48.17
N VAL A 145 29.56 1.14 48.02
CA VAL A 145 29.01 2.35 48.67
C VAL A 145 29.05 2.22 50.19
N THR A 146 28.65 1.08 50.76
CA THR A 146 28.71 0.88 52.22
C THR A 146 30.14 0.72 52.75
N HIS A 147 31.11 0.31 51.93
CA HIS A 147 32.53 0.40 52.26
C HIS A 147 33.05 1.84 52.24
N LEU A 148 32.65 2.65 51.24
CA LEU A 148 33.01 4.08 51.19
C LEU A 148 32.46 4.82 52.42
N SER A 149 31.18 4.65 52.76
CA SER A 149 30.59 5.29 53.95
C SER A 149 31.22 4.87 55.28
N LYS A 150 31.89 3.71 55.35
CA LYS A 150 32.73 3.34 56.50
C LYS A 150 34.05 4.11 56.50
N ILE A 151 34.74 4.14 55.37
CA ILE A 151 36.00 4.89 55.20
C ILE A 151 35.78 6.39 55.48
N ASP A 152 34.67 6.97 55.02
CA ASP A 152 34.29 8.36 55.31
C ASP A 152 34.08 8.58 56.82
N GLY A 153 33.52 7.59 57.54
CA GLY A 153 33.40 7.58 58.99
C GLY A 153 34.74 7.45 59.72
N ASP A 154 35.63 6.57 59.25
CA ASP A 154 36.99 6.41 59.77
C ASP A 154 37.83 7.69 59.56
N ILE A 155 37.64 8.38 58.43
CA ILE A 155 38.23 9.69 58.13
C ILE A 155 37.67 10.77 59.07
N ALA A 156 36.36 10.79 59.31
CA ALA A 156 35.75 11.75 60.25
C ALA A 156 36.24 11.53 61.69
N GLN A 157 36.37 10.28 62.14
CA GLN A 157 36.89 9.93 63.46
C GLN A 157 38.37 10.31 63.59
N THR A 158 39.23 9.92 62.65
CA THR A 158 40.65 10.31 62.68
C THR A 158 40.86 11.81 62.55
N THR A 159 39.98 12.54 61.85
CA THR A 159 39.98 14.01 61.84
C THR A 159 39.64 14.58 63.22
N LEU A 160 38.65 14.04 63.93
CA LEU A 160 38.35 14.40 65.32
C LEU A 160 39.55 14.16 66.23
N ASP A 161 40.20 12.99 66.14
CA ASP A 161 41.38 12.66 66.95
C ASP A 161 42.58 13.59 66.66
N ILE A 162 42.77 14.00 65.41
CA ILE A 162 43.74 15.04 65.01
C ILE A 162 43.38 16.40 65.64
N THR A 163 42.12 16.83 65.62
CA THR A 163 41.74 18.11 66.25
C THR A 163 41.90 18.08 67.77
N ASN A 164 41.60 16.95 68.42
CA ASN A 164 41.76 16.75 69.86
C ASN A 164 43.24 16.74 70.27
N THR A 165 44.10 16.03 69.53
CA THR A 165 45.55 16.04 69.77
C THR A 165 46.19 17.40 69.51
N ASN A 166 45.76 18.13 68.47
CA ASN A 166 46.20 19.51 68.22
C ASN A 166 45.78 20.47 69.35
N CYS A 167 44.55 20.35 69.87
CA CYS A 167 44.08 21.16 71.00
C CYS A 167 44.93 20.92 72.27
N ARG A 168 45.27 19.65 72.55
CA ARG A 168 46.20 19.29 73.63
C ARG A 168 47.61 19.85 73.38
N LEU A 169 48.09 19.84 72.14
CA LEU A 169 49.42 20.36 71.78
C LEU A 169 49.51 21.88 71.98
N ASP A 170 48.49 22.65 71.57
CA ASP A 170 48.38 24.09 71.83
C ASP A 170 48.34 24.39 73.35
N MET A 171 47.61 23.59 74.14
CA MET A 171 47.63 23.70 75.60
C MET A 171 49.01 23.42 76.21
N HIS A 172 49.74 22.42 75.70
CA HIS A 172 51.12 22.15 76.12
C HIS A 172 52.11 23.25 75.68
N GLN A 173 51.94 23.84 74.49
CA GLN A 173 52.74 24.99 74.04
C GLN A 173 52.52 26.22 74.92
N LYS A 174 51.28 26.50 75.33
CA LYS A 174 50.97 27.59 76.28
C LYS A 174 51.64 27.37 77.64
N MET A 175 51.55 26.15 78.18
CA MET A 175 52.23 25.77 79.43
C MET A 175 53.76 25.89 79.33
N LEU A 176 54.37 25.49 78.22
CA LEU A 176 55.80 25.71 77.96
C LEU A 176 56.16 27.20 77.90
N ALA A 177 55.35 28.02 77.23
CA ALA A 177 55.55 29.46 77.14
C ALA A 177 55.30 30.21 78.48
N GLU A 178 54.68 29.57 79.46
CA GLU A 178 54.58 30.04 80.85
C GLU A 178 55.81 29.62 81.67
N LEU A 179 56.26 28.37 81.54
CA LEU A 179 57.50 27.88 82.16
C LEU A 179 58.73 28.67 81.66
N ASP A 180 58.83 28.98 80.37
CA ASP A 180 59.90 29.82 79.81
C ASP A 180 59.93 31.24 80.40
N LYS A 181 58.76 31.80 80.79
CA LYS A 181 58.70 33.09 81.47
C LYS A 181 59.21 32.97 82.91
N GLU A 182 58.90 31.86 83.59
CA GLU A 182 59.38 31.62 84.95
C GLU A 182 60.90 31.37 84.98
N VAL A 183 61.41 30.56 84.04
CA VAL A 183 62.86 30.36 83.85
C VAL A 183 63.56 31.70 83.58
N LYS A 184 62.98 32.60 82.77
CA LYS A 184 63.55 33.94 82.55
C LYS A 184 63.58 34.78 83.84
N LYS A 185 62.49 34.84 84.61
CA LYS A 185 62.49 35.53 85.92
C LYS A 185 63.55 34.98 86.87
N VAL A 186 63.70 33.65 86.93
CA VAL A 186 64.72 32.99 87.76
C VAL A 186 66.13 33.34 87.27
N ASN A 187 66.35 33.37 85.94
CA ASN A 187 67.61 33.80 85.37
C ASN A 187 67.90 35.29 85.68
N ASP A 188 66.91 36.18 85.58
CA ASP A 188 67.07 37.60 85.94
C ASP A 188 67.40 37.77 87.44
N LEU A 189 66.83 36.95 88.32
CA LEU A 189 67.18 36.92 89.74
C LEU A 189 68.61 36.40 89.97
N ILE A 190 69.03 35.35 89.25
CA ILE A 190 70.40 34.83 89.27
C ILE A 190 71.37 35.92 88.83
N THR A 191 71.17 36.54 87.66
CA THR A 191 72.02 37.61 87.14
C THR A 191 72.07 38.83 88.08
N ASN A 192 70.97 39.17 88.76
CA ASN A 192 71.01 40.20 89.82
C ASN A 192 71.86 39.77 91.02
N SER A 193 71.77 38.51 91.46
CA SER A 193 72.60 37.97 92.55
C SER A 193 74.08 37.88 92.17
N GLU A 194 74.41 37.50 90.93
CA GLU A 194 75.78 37.48 90.39
C GLU A 194 76.37 38.89 90.32
N ASN A 195 75.57 39.88 89.90
CA ASN A 195 75.97 41.29 89.94
C ASN A 195 76.21 41.79 91.38
N GLU A 196 75.41 41.35 92.37
CA GLU A 196 75.67 41.71 93.76
C GLU A 196 76.89 40.98 94.34
N ILE A 197 77.08 39.70 94.01
CA ILE A 197 78.29 38.93 94.35
C ILE A 197 79.52 39.63 93.75
N SER A 198 79.50 40.02 92.47
CA SER A 198 80.58 40.77 91.82
C SER A 198 80.89 42.09 92.54
N ARG A 199 79.86 42.88 92.92
CA ARG A 199 80.04 44.10 93.74
C ARG A 199 80.65 43.80 95.11
N ARG A 200 80.24 42.69 95.76
CA ARG A 200 80.81 42.24 97.04
C ARG A 200 82.25 41.76 96.88
N THR A 201 82.60 41.05 95.80
CA THR A 201 83.97 40.66 95.45
C THR A 201 84.85 41.88 95.25
N ILE A 202 84.43 42.88 94.47
CA ILE A 202 85.19 44.14 94.28
C ILE A 202 85.38 44.88 95.62
N LEU A 203 84.40 44.81 96.54
CA LEU A 203 84.54 45.38 97.88
C LEU A 203 85.51 44.56 98.77
N ILE A 204 85.51 43.24 98.63
CA ILE A 204 86.46 42.33 99.30
C ILE A 204 87.88 42.57 98.76
N GLU A 205 88.08 42.68 97.45
CA GLU A 205 89.36 43.02 96.81
C GLU A 205 89.91 44.36 97.30
N ARG A 206 89.06 45.40 97.43
CA ARG A 206 89.45 46.69 97.99
C ARG A 206 89.86 46.59 99.47
N LYS A 207 89.13 45.80 100.27
CA LYS A 207 89.51 45.52 101.66
C LYS A 207 90.79 44.69 101.75
N GLN A 208 90.98 43.73 100.84
CA GLN A 208 92.19 42.92 100.74
C GLN A 208 93.37 43.77 100.29
N GLY A 209 93.18 44.77 99.44
CA GLY A 209 94.20 45.77 99.10
C GLY A 209 94.65 46.59 100.31
N LEU A 210 93.71 46.97 101.19
CA LEU A 210 94.03 47.62 102.47
C LEU A 210 94.72 46.66 103.47
N ILE A 211 94.26 45.42 103.58
CA ILE A 211 94.94 44.38 104.38
C ILE A 211 96.35 44.15 103.84
N ASN A 212 96.53 44.06 102.53
CA ASN A 212 97.85 43.90 101.90
C ASN A 212 98.73 45.14 102.11
N PHE A 213 98.17 46.34 102.19
CA PHE A 213 98.91 47.56 102.55
C PHE A 213 99.40 47.53 104.01
N PHE A 214 98.53 47.15 104.96
CA PHE A 214 98.92 47.00 106.37
C PHE A 214 99.87 45.82 106.59
N ASN A 215 99.67 44.69 105.89
CA ASN A 215 100.62 43.59 105.84
C ASN A 215 101.96 44.05 105.28
N LYS A 216 101.99 44.94 104.28
CA LYS A 216 103.25 45.48 103.75
C LYS A 216 103.96 46.43 104.71
N GLN A 217 103.22 47.15 105.56
CA GLN A 217 103.81 47.88 106.69
C GLN A 217 104.32 46.95 107.80
N LEU A 218 103.63 45.82 108.05
CA LEU A 218 104.14 44.77 108.95
C LEU A 218 105.37 44.08 108.38
N GLU A 219 105.39 43.70 107.10
CA GLU A 219 106.54 43.15 106.37
C GLU A 219 107.72 44.13 106.38
N GLN A 220 107.47 45.44 106.33
CA GLN A 220 108.51 46.46 106.44
C GLN A 220 109.12 46.51 107.85
N MET A 221 108.31 46.43 108.91
CA MET A 221 108.83 46.29 110.30
C MET A 221 109.47 44.94 110.59
N VAL A 222 109.03 43.86 109.94
CA VAL A 222 109.59 42.51 110.07
C VAL A 222 110.90 42.36 109.28
N SER A 223 111.04 43.04 108.14
CA SER A 223 112.30 43.10 107.38
C SER A 223 113.41 43.86 108.13
N GLU A 224 113.05 44.81 108.98
CA GLU A 224 113.98 45.50 109.89
C GLU A 224 114.34 44.66 111.14
N LEU A 225 113.66 43.53 111.38
CA LEU A 225 113.86 42.63 112.53
C LEU A 225 113.96 41.13 112.14
N GLY A 226 114.65 40.83 111.04
CA GLY A 226 115.26 39.51 110.78
C GLY A 226 114.31 38.41 110.27
N GLY A 227 114.27 38.22 108.95
CA GLY A 227 113.70 37.03 108.30
C GLY A 227 114.80 36.16 107.67
N GLU A 228 114.66 34.83 107.80
CA GLU A 228 115.70 33.83 107.55
C GLU A 228 116.18 33.72 106.08
N GLU A 229 117.43 33.28 105.89
CA GLU A 229 117.97 32.92 104.58
C GLU A 229 117.32 31.63 104.04
N LEU A 230 116.45 31.75 103.04
CA LEU A 230 115.96 30.59 102.29
C LEU A 230 117.09 29.99 101.44
N GLY A 231 117.34 28.69 101.61
CA GLY A 231 118.49 28.03 101.00
C GLY A 231 118.36 27.87 99.47
N PRO A 232 119.47 27.71 98.72
CA PRO A 232 119.42 27.51 97.26
C PRO A 232 118.53 26.34 96.81
N LEU A 233 118.39 25.29 97.64
CA LEU A 233 117.45 24.19 97.39
C LEU A 233 115.99 24.65 97.35
N GLU A 234 115.58 25.61 98.18
CA GLU A 234 114.18 26.03 98.28
C GLU A 234 113.76 26.92 97.10
N LEU A 235 114.69 27.67 96.53
CA LEU A 235 114.48 28.39 95.26
C LEU A 235 114.34 27.40 94.09
N GLU A 236 115.19 26.38 94.02
CA GLU A 236 115.10 25.37 92.95
C GLU A 236 113.87 24.47 93.13
N ILE A 237 113.48 24.12 94.36
CA ILE A 237 112.19 23.47 94.67
C ILE A 237 111.03 24.34 94.18
N LYS A 238 110.96 25.63 94.57
CA LYS A 238 109.89 26.54 94.11
C LYS A 238 109.84 26.68 92.58
N ARG A 239 111.00 26.69 91.92
CA ARG A 239 111.10 26.70 90.45
C ARG A 239 110.55 25.41 89.83
N LEU A 240 110.94 24.25 90.36
CA LEU A 240 110.47 22.95 89.89
C LEU A 240 108.98 22.75 90.17
N THR A 241 108.47 23.15 91.33
CA THR A 241 107.04 23.18 91.66
C THR A 241 106.26 24.01 90.64
N LYS A 242 106.71 25.25 90.34
CA LYS A 242 106.04 26.08 89.33
C LYS A 242 106.07 25.46 87.93
N LEU A 243 107.18 24.83 87.54
CA LEU A 243 107.27 24.13 86.25
C LEU A 243 106.35 22.91 86.18
N ILE A 244 106.17 22.19 87.30
CA ILE A 244 105.22 21.09 87.46
C ILE A 244 103.78 21.60 87.40
N GLU A 245 103.46 22.72 88.04
CA GLU A 245 102.15 23.37 87.98
C GLU A 245 101.81 23.82 86.56
N GLU A 246 102.71 24.55 85.89
CA GLU A 246 102.53 24.96 84.50
C GLU A 246 102.31 23.74 83.58
N ASN A 247 103.12 22.69 83.72
CA ASN A 247 102.96 21.47 82.93
C ASN A 247 101.65 20.72 83.25
N ASN A 248 101.20 20.71 84.51
CA ASN A 248 99.89 20.16 84.91
C ASN A 248 98.72 20.98 84.34
N THR A 249 98.83 22.32 84.24
CA THR A 249 97.80 23.13 83.56
C THR A 249 97.76 22.85 82.05
N ASN A 250 98.91 22.62 81.41
CA ASN A 250 98.96 22.23 80.00
C ASN A 250 98.35 20.83 79.78
N VAL A 251 98.65 19.86 80.66
CA VAL A 251 98.08 18.51 80.60
C VAL A 251 96.55 18.53 80.80
N THR A 252 96.04 19.30 81.77
CA THR A 252 94.59 19.39 82.00
C THR A 252 93.86 20.13 80.87
N GLN A 253 94.44 21.18 80.28
CA GLN A 253 93.90 21.82 79.07
C GLN A 253 93.88 20.87 77.87
N ALA A 254 94.92 20.05 77.69
CA ALA A 254 94.97 19.02 76.65
C ALA A 254 93.90 17.94 76.88
N GLN A 255 93.70 17.48 78.12
CA GLN A 255 92.66 16.53 78.49
C GLN A 255 91.24 17.07 78.23
N VAL A 256 90.94 18.31 78.62
CA VAL A 256 89.64 18.97 78.33
C VAL A 256 89.42 19.11 76.83
N THR A 257 90.46 19.48 76.07
CA THR A 257 90.39 19.59 74.61
C THR A 257 90.15 18.23 73.94
N TRP A 258 90.83 17.19 74.42
CA TRP A 258 90.65 15.81 73.96
C TRP A 258 89.24 15.26 74.27
N LEU A 259 88.73 15.47 75.49
CA LEU A 259 87.37 15.08 75.87
C LEU A 259 86.31 15.76 74.99
N ARG A 260 86.47 17.06 74.71
CA ARG A 260 85.56 17.78 73.79
C ARG A 260 85.58 17.17 72.39
N LEU A 261 86.77 16.95 71.82
CA LEU A 261 86.91 16.36 70.48
C LEU A 261 86.38 14.91 70.42
N GLN A 262 86.55 14.14 71.50
CA GLN A 262 85.96 12.80 71.63
C GLN A 262 84.42 12.87 71.66
N GLN A 263 83.84 13.81 72.41
CA GLN A 263 82.39 13.98 72.49
C GLN A 263 81.78 14.49 71.17
N GLU A 264 82.47 15.40 70.47
CA GLU A 264 82.12 15.83 69.11
C GLU A 264 82.19 14.64 68.12
N MET A 265 83.24 13.83 68.17
CA MET A 265 83.38 12.62 67.34
C MET A 265 82.26 11.61 67.60
N VAL A 266 81.90 11.36 68.87
CA VAL A 266 80.77 10.49 69.24
C VAL A 266 79.45 11.03 68.70
N LYS A 267 79.20 12.34 68.85
CA LYS A 267 77.98 13.00 68.34
C LYS A 267 77.87 12.88 66.82
N VAL A 268 78.93 13.19 66.07
CA VAL A 268 78.96 13.05 64.60
C VAL A 268 78.83 11.58 64.16
N THR A 269 79.35 10.63 64.95
CA THR A 269 79.18 9.19 64.69
C THR A 269 77.72 8.75 64.86
N GLN A 270 77.03 9.27 65.89
CA GLN A 270 75.60 9.01 66.11
C GLN A 270 74.74 9.65 65.00
N GLU A 271 74.97 10.93 64.66
CA GLU A 271 74.28 11.63 63.57
C GLU A 271 74.45 10.90 62.22
N ARG A 272 75.66 10.39 61.94
CA ARG A 272 75.94 9.55 60.77
C ARG A 272 75.10 8.27 60.76
N GLU A 273 74.92 7.61 61.91
CA GLU A 273 74.15 6.37 61.99
C GLU A 273 72.64 6.64 61.85
N GLU A 274 72.13 7.71 62.47
CA GLU A 274 70.75 8.19 62.28
C GLU A 274 70.46 8.56 60.81
N HIS A 275 71.43 9.16 60.10
CA HIS A 275 71.35 9.37 58.66
C HIS A 275 71.41 8.09 57.83
N LEU A 276 72.18 7.07 58.23
CA LEU A 276 72.22 5.76 57.55
C LEU A 276 70.90 4.99 57.68
N VAL A 277 70.28 4.99 58.88
CA VAL A 277 68.94 4.42 59.10
C VAL A 277 67.90 5.17 58.26
N SER A 278 67.95 6.50 58.25
CA SER A 278 67.07 7.35 57.45
C SER A 278 67.19 7.04 55.94
N LEU A 279 68.42 6.91 55.44
CA LEU A 279 68.71 6.56 54.04
C LEU A 279 68.19 5.17 53.65
N ASP A 280 68.29 4.18 54.53
CA ASP A 280 67.76 2.84 54.30
C ASP A 280 66.22 2.82 54.27
N MET A 281 65.57 3.60 55.14
CA MET A 281 64.12 3.81 55.09
C MET A 281 63.68 4.48 53.78
N SER A 282 64.37 5.53 53.33
CA SER A 282 64.07 6.17 52.03
C SER A 282 64.26 5.21 50.85
N LYS A 283 65.28 4.34 50.87
CA LYS A 283 65.47 3.29 49.83
C LYS A 283 64.29 2.31 49.80
N LYS A 284 63.80 1.88 50.97
CA LYS A 284 62.63 1.00 51.10
C LYS A 284 61.37 1.68 50.55
N GLU A 285 61.15 2.96 50.84
CA GLU A 285 60.02 3.73 50.29
C GLU A 285 60.10 3.87 48.77
N ILE A 286 61.28 4.21 48.22
CA ILE A 286 61.49 4.29 46.77
C ILE A 286 61.14 2.95 46.11
N HIS A 287 61.62 1.83 46.65
CA HIS A 287 61.30 0.51 46.08
C HIS A 287 59.80 0.18 46.15
N ILE A 288 59.12 0.55 47.24
CA ILE A 288 57.66 0.40 47.35
C ILE A 288 56.93 1.27 46.31
N LEU A 289 57.42 2.47 46.02
CA LEU A 289 56.86 3.36 45.00
C LEU A 289 57.12 2.84 43.58
N GLU A 290 58.29 2.28 43.28
CA GLU A 290 58.59 1.60 42.01
C GLU A 290 57.67 0.39 41.78
N GLN A 291 57.47 -0.43 42.80
CA GLN A 291 56.54 -1.57 42.74
C GLN A 291 55.08 -1.14 42.57
N LYS A 292 54.66 -0.03 43.20
CA LYS A 292 53.33 0.57 42.97
C LYS A 292 53.20 1.10 41.53
N LYS A 293 54.22 1.81 41.03
CA LYS A 293 54.30 2.31 39.65
C LYS A 293 54.15 1.18 38.63
N LEU A 294 54.94 0.11 38.76
CA LEU A 294 54.88 -1.05 37.85
C LEU A 294 53.48 -1.71 37.82
N ARG A 295 52.80 -1.82 38.97
CA ARG A 295 51.42 -2.34 39.02
C ARG A 295 50.43 -1.42 38.29
N ILE A 296 50.58 -0.11 38.44
CA ILE A 296 49.74 0.90 37.76
C ILE A 296 50.02 0.92 36.25
N GLU A 297 51.28 0.87 35.83
CA GLU A 297 51.67 0.81 34.41
C GLU A 297 51.17 -0.48 33.73
N ASN A 298 51.25 -1.62 34.41
CA ASN A 298 50.66 -2.88 33.95
C ASN A 298 49.13 -2.79 33.80
N LYS A 299 48.43 -2.17 34.77
CA LYS A 299 46.98 -1.95 34.65
C LYS A 299 46.65 -1.02 33.48
N ILE A 300 47.36 0.11 33.32
CA ILE A 300 47.21 1.02 32.16
C ILE A 300 47.47 0.29 30.84
N SER A 301 48.42 -0.64 30.80
CA SER A 301 48.72 -1.48 29.63
C SER A 301 47.57 -2.45 29.30
N GLN A 302 46.92 -3.02 30.32
CA GLN A 302 45.72 -3.85 30.17
C GLN A 302 44.51 -3.03 29.67
N GLU A 303 44.17 -1.93 30.34
CA GLU A 303 43.06 -1.04 29.97
C GLU A 303 43.21 -0.56 28.51
N LYS A 304 44.44 -0.23 28.06
CA LYS A 304 44.75 0.12 26.67
C LYS A 304 44.59 -1.04 25.67
N LYS A 305 44.70 -2.30 26.08
CA LYS A 305 44.41 -3.47 25.23
C LYS A 305 42.90 -3.69 25.11
N GLU A 306 42.18 -3.55 26.23
CA GLU A 306 40.72 -3.69 26.30
C GLU A 306 40.02 -2.57 25.51
N GLN A 307 40.47 -1.31 25.65
CA GLN A 307 40.04 -0.21 24.78
C GLN A 307 40.23 -0.54 23.29
N LYS A 308 41.42 -1.00 22.89
CA LYS A 308 41.70 -1.41 21.50
C LYS A 308 40.90 -2.64 21.03
N GLN A 309 40.30 -3.40 21.93
CA GLN A 309 39.38 -4.49 21.59
C GLN A 309 37.96 -3.96 21.41
N ILE A 310 37.50 -3.08 22.30
CA ILE A 310 36.21 -2.37 22.20
C ILE A 310 36.16 -1.53 20.91
N GLU A 311 37.22 -0.78 20.58
CA GLU A 311 37.34 -0.01 19.34
C GLU A 311 37.22 -0.86 18.07
N ARG A 312 37.72 -2.11 18.10
CA ARG A 312 37.54 -3.08 17.00
C ARG A 312 36.09 -3.55 16.92
N HIS A 313 35.53 -4.04 18.02
CA HIS A 313 34.12 -4.47 18.05
C HIS A 313 33.13 -3.35 17.66
N MET A 314 33.40 -2.09 18.04
CA MET A 314 32.61 -0.94 17.59
C MET A 314 32.72 -0.71 16.07
N LYS A 315 33.91 -0.87 15.49
CA LYS A 315 34.11 -0.76 14.04
C LYS A 315 33.43 -1.90 13.28
N ASP A 316 33.46 -3.11 13.83
CA ASP A 316 32.82 -4.29 13.24
C ASP A 316 31.29 -4.11 13.24
N LEU A 317 30.71 -3.64 14.37
CA LEU A 317 29.29 -3.27 14.46
C LEU A 317 28.89 -2.12 13.52
N ASP A 318 29.76 -1.12 13.31
CA ASP A 318 29.55 -0.04 12.35
C ASP A 318 29.57 -0.55 10.89
N ASN A 319 30.42 -1.53 10.57
CA ASN A 319 30.41 -2.22 9.27
C ASN A 319 29.12 -3.04 9.07
N ASP A 320 28.68 -3.78 10.08
CA ASP A 320 27.43 -4.55 10.02
C ASP A 320 26.20 -3.64 9.93
N LEU A 321 26.16 -2.52 10.65
CA LEU A 321 25.13 -1.49 10.49
C LEU A 321 25.10 -0.91 9.08
N LYS A 322 26.27 -0.63 8.48
CA LYS A 322 26.35 -0.17 7.08
C LYS A 322 25.84 -1.23 6.09
N LYS A 323 26.22 -2.49 6.29
CA LYS A 323 25.75 -3.62 5.48
C LYS A 323 24.23 -3.81 5.60
N LEU A 324 23.68 -3.72 6.82
CA LEU A 324 22.24 -3.83 7.07
C LEU A 324 21.47 -2.65 6.45
N ASN A 325 21.98 -1.42 6.56
CA ASN A 325 21.39 -0.26 5.88
C ASN A 325 21.44 -0.39 4.34
N LEU A 326 22.50 -1.00 3.78
CA LEU A 326 22.61 -1.25 2.35
C LEU A 326 21.58 -2.28 1.89
N LEU A 327 21.47 -3.42 2.58
CA LEU A 327 20.45 -4.45 2.32
C LEU A 327 19.02 -3.90 2.51
N MET A 328 18.79 -3.07 3.52
CA MET A 328 17.50 -2.43 3.77
C MET A 328 17.11 -1.45 2.65
N ASN A 329 18.08 -0.73 2.07
CA ASN A 329 17.82 0.09 0.88
C ASN A 329 17.60 -0.75 -0.38
N GLN A 330 18.34 -1.85 -0.58
CA GLN A 330 18.10 -2.78 -1.70
C GLN A 330 16.69 -3.38 -1.62
N ASN A 331 16.29 -3.94 -0.48
CA ASN A 331 14.94 -4.46 -0.26
C ASN A 331 13.86 -3.38 -0.45
N ARG A 332 14.15 -2.12 -0.09
CA ARG A 332 13.24 -1.00 -0.34
C ARG A 332 13.11 -0.69 -1.83
N CYS A 333 14.22 -0.56 -2.57
CA CYS A 333 14.19 -0.35 -4.02
C CYS A 333 13.43 -1.47 -4.72
N SER A 334 13.72 -2.75 -4.44
CA SER A 334 12.99 -3.86 -5.06
C SER A 334 11.53 -3.98 -4.62
N SER A 335 11.15 -3.44 -3.46
CA SER A 335 9.74 -3.29 -3.09
C SER A 335 9.06 -2.11 -3.79
N GLU A 336 9.79 -1.02 -4.06
CA GLU A 336 9.31 0.13 -4.84
C GLU A 336 9.15 -0.25 -6.33
N GLU A 337 10.09 -1.03 -6.88
CA GLU A 337 10.07 -1.64 -8.23
C GLU A 337 8.87 -2.60 -8.38
N LEU A 338 8.74 -3.62 -7.51
CA LEU A 338 7.61 -4.56 -7.57
C LEU A 338 6.23 -3.87 -7.41
N GLN A 339 6.15 -2.79 -6.64
CA GLN A 339 4.93 -1.99 -6.57
C GLN A 339 4.68 -1.17 -7.85
N GLN A 340 5.71 -0.77 -8.59
CA GLN A 340 5.55 -0.11 -9.88
C GLN A 340 5.10 -1.10 -10.96
N ASP A 341 5.70 -2.29 -11.01
CA ASP A 341 5.33 -3.36 -11.95
C ASP A 341 3.90 -3.88 -11.70
N ASN A 342 3.49 -4.01 -10.43
CA ASN A 342 2.11 -4.35 -10.09
C ASN A 342 1.11 -3.27 -10.54
N ARG A 343 1.44 -1.97 -10.42
CA ARG A 343 0.58 -0.89 -10.93
C ARG A 343 0.53 -0.84 -12.46
N ALA A 344 1.63 -1.18 -13.13
CA ALA A 344 1.67 -1.27 -14.59
C ALA A 344 0.78 -2.41 -15.10
N THR A 345 0.94 -3.62 -14.54
CA THR A 345 0.13 -4.79 -14.90
C THR A 345 -1.34 -4.63 -14.50
N GLU A 346 -1.66 -4.02 -13.36
CA GLU A 346 -3.04 -3.60 -13.02
C GLU A 346 -3.63 -2.65 -14.08
N GLY A 347 -2.84 -1.67 -14.54
CA GLY A 347 -3.23 -0.78 -15.64
C GLY A 347 -3.49 -1.52 -16.96
N GLU A 348 -2.63 -2.49 -17.32
CA GLU A 348 -2.81 -3.34 -18.50
C GLU A 348 -4.06 -4.24 -18.39
N PHE A 349 -4.33 -4.84 -17.23
CA PHE A 349 -5.57 -5.60 -16.99
C PHE A 349 -6.81 -4.72 -17.11
N VAL A 350 -6.79 -3.50 -16.56
CA VAL A 350 -7.91 -2.53 -16.68
C VAL A 350 -8.11 -2.06 -18.12
N LEU A 351 -7.04 -1.92 -18.92
CA LEU A 351 -7.14 -1.60 -20.35
C LEU A 351 -7.68 -2.77 -21.17
N SER A 352 -7.24 -3.99 -20.87
CA SER A 352 -7.73 -5.22 -21.50
C SER A 352 -9.21 -5.47 -21.20
N LEU A 353 -9.63 -5.32 -19.94
CA LEU A 353 -11.03 -5.40 -19.54
C LEU A 353 -11.88 -4.38 -20.30
N LYS A 354 -11.44 -3.11 -20.39
CA LYS A 354 -12.12 -2.05 -21.15
C LYS A 354 -12.14 -2.25 -22.65
N ALA A 355 -11.26 -3.08 -23.21
CA ALA A 355 -11.34 -3.50 -24.61
C ALA A 355 -12.45 -4.55 -24.77
N SER A 356 -12.44 -5.60 -23.94
CA SER A 356 -13.45 -6.66 -23.96
C SER A 356 -14.87 -6.16 -23.62
N GLU A 357 -15.00 -5.18 -22.73
CA GLU A 357 -16.26 -4.46 -22.46
C GLU A 357 -16.81 -3.77 -23.73
N ARG A 358 -15.95 -3.11 -24.52
CA ARG A 358 -16.36 -2.47 -25.78
C ARG A 358 -16.73 -3.49 -26.84
N GLU A 359 -15.94 -4.54 -27.00
CA GLU A 359 -16.27 -5.64 -27.92
C GLU A 359 -17.62 -6.28 -27.57
N THR A 360 -17.90 -6.44 -26.27
CA THR A 360 -19.20 -6.94 -25.78
C THR A 360 -20.34 -5.98 -26.11
N ILE A 361 -20.15 -4.67 -25.93
CA ILE A 361 -21.13 -3.63 -26.30
C ILE A 361 -21.39 -3.65 -27.82
N GLU A 362 -20.34 -3.67 -28.65
CA GLU A 362 -20.50 -3.75 -30.10
C GLU A 362 -21.23 -5.02 -30.54
N MET A 363 -20.98 -6.16 -29.88
CA MET A 363 -21.66 -7.42 -30.19
C MET A 363 -23.13 -7.39 -29.73
N GLN A 364 -23.45 -6.70 -28.63
CA GLN A 364 -24.82 -6.46 -28.22
C GLN A 364 -25.55 -5.51 -29.19
N GLU A 365 -24.90 -4.47 -29.69
CA GLU A 365 -25.46 -3.57 -30.72
C GLU A 365 -25.75 -4.33 -32.02
N LYS A 366 -24.82 -5.17 -32.49
CA LYS A 366 -25.02 -6.06 -33.65
C LYS A 366 -26.18 -7.04 -33.43
N LEU A 367 -26.33 -7.58 -32.21
CA LEU A 367 -27.46 -8.46 -31.85
C LEU A 367 -28.79 -7.70 -31.83
N ASN A 368 -28.82 -6.47 -31.33
CA ASN A 368 -30.00 -5.61 -31.36
C ASN A 368 -30.42 -5.32 -32.80
N GLN A 369 -29.49 -4.91 -33.67
CA GLN A 369 -29.75 -4.67 -35.10
C GLN A 369 -30.33 -5.91 -35.79
N LEU A 370 -29.74 -7.10 -35.60
CA LEU A 370 -30.26 -8.36 -36.14
C LEU A 370 -31.66 -8.71 -35.59
N SER A 371 -31.99 -8.28 -34.36
CA SER A 371 -33.33 -8.47 -33.78
C SER A 371 -34.37 -7.53 -34.41
N GLU A 372 -33.98 -6.29 -34.73
CA GLU A 372 -34.82 -5.31 -35.43
C GLU A 372 -35.05 -5.72 -36.90
N GLU A 373 -34.00 -6.15 -37.60
CA GLU A 373 -34.11 -6.73 -38.95
C GLU A 373 -35.03 -7.95 -38.96
N LYS A 374 -34.87 -8.88 -38.02
CA LYS A 374 -35.76 -10.04 -37.85
C LYS A 374 -37.21 -9.61 -37.61
N ALA A 375 -37.45 -8.60 -36.78
CA ALA A 375 -38.80 -8.08 -36.53
C ALA A 375 -39.40 -7.42 -37.79
N ALA A 376 -38.61 -6.65 -38.54
CA ALA A 376 -39.03 -6.03 -39.80
C ALA A 376 -39.37 -7.08 -40.88
N VAL A 377 -38.57 -8.14 -40.99
CA VAL A 377 -38.84 -9.27 -41.90
C VAL A 377 -40.08 -10.06 -41.47
N LEU A 378 -40.29 -10.30 -40.17
CA LEU A 378 -41.51 -10.94 -39.66
C LEU A 378 -42.76 -10.11 -39.93
N ASN A 379 -42.71 -8.79 -39.70
CA ASN A 379 -43.81 -7.88 -40.05
C ASN A 379 -44.10 -7.86 -41.56
N SER A 380 -43.05 -7.92 -42.39
CA SER A 380 -43.18 -7.99 -43.85
C SER A 380 -43.79 -9.32 -44.32
N LEU A 381 -43.45 -10.43 -43.66
CA LEU A 381 -44.07 -11.73 -43.90
C LEU A 381 -45.55 -11.73 -43.52
N VAL A 382 -45.91 -11.19 -42.35
CA VAL A 382 -47.30 -11.08 -41.90
C VAL A 382 -48.13 -10.21 -42.84
N GLU A 383 -47.60 -9.10 -43.35
CA GLU A 383 -48.28 -8.29 -44.38
C GLU A 383 -48.44 -9.09 -45.69
N ALA A 384 -47.44 -9.86 -46.12
CA ALA A 384 -47.55 -10.71 -47.29
C ALA A 384 -48.64 -11.80 -47.12
N GLU A 385 -48.75 -12.41 -45.95
CA GLU A 385 -49.83 -13.36 -45.60
C GLU A 385 -51.21 -12.68 -45.64
N HIS A 386 -51.35 -11.46 -45.13
CA HIS A 386 -52.58 -10.67 -45.24
C HIS A 386 -52.94 -10.36 -46.70
N GLN A 387 -51.96 -10.00 -47.54
CA GLN A 387 -52.17 -9.79 -48.97
C GLN A 387 -52.59 -11.07 -49.69
N ILE A 388 -51.98 -12.23 -49.37
CA ILE A 388 -52.39 -13.54 -49.89
C ILE A 388 -53.85 -13.82 -49.53
N MET A 389 -54.23 -13.70 -48.25
CA MET A 389 -55.61 -13.90 -47.79
C MET A 389 -56.61 -12.96 -48.47
N LEU A 390 -56.22 -11.69 -48.70
CA LEU A 390 -57.03 -10.72 -49.45
C LEU A 390 -57.20 -11.12 -50.92
N TRP A 391 -56.18 -11.68 -51.56
CA TRP A 391 -56.26 -12.19 -52.93
C TRP A 391 -57.08 -13.48 -53.03
N GLU A 392 -56.92 -14.42 -52.10
CA GLU A 392 -57.76 -15.62 -52.01
C GLU A 392 -59.24 -15.25 -51.85
N LYS A 393 -59.55 -14.29 -50.97
CA LYS A 393 -60.92 -13.79 -50.78
C LYS A 393 -61.48 -13.09 -52.03
N LYS A 394 -60.67 -12.31 -52.76
CA LYS A 394 -61.05 -11.72 -54.06
C LYS A 394 -61.32 -12.82 -55.10
N ILE A 395 -60.47 -13.85 -55.17
CA ILE A 395 -60.62 -14.99 -56.08
C ILE A 395 -61.88 -15.79 -55.73
N GLN A 396 -62.16 -16.01 -54.46
CA GLN A 396 -63.37 -16.72 -54.01
C GLN A 396 -64.64 -15.93 -54.35
N LEU A 397 -64.68 -14.64 -54.06
CA LEU A 397 -65.79 -13.76 -54.48
C LEU A 397 -65.96 -13.74 -56.01
N ALA A 398 -64.86 -13.76 -56.79
CA ALA A 398 -64.92 -13.84 -58.25
C ALA A 398 -65.45 -15.20 -58.75
N LYS A 399 -65.16 -16.30 -58.06
CA LYS A 399 -65.75 -17.63 -58.33
C LYS A 399 -67.24 -17.64 -58.00
N GLU A 400 -67.66 -17.08 -56.87
CA GLU A 400 -69.05 -16.99 -56.43
C GLU A 400 -69.89 -16.05 -57.33
N MET A 401 -69.33 -14.92 -57.74
CA MET A 401 -69.94 -14.03 -58.75
C MET A 401 -70.08 -14.74 -60.10
N ARG A 402 -69.07 -15.51 -60.53
CA ARG A 402 -69.19 -16.32 -61.75
C ARG A 402 -70.28 -17.38 -61.62
N ALA A 403 -70.28 -18.16 -60.54
CA ALA A 403 -71.28 -19.21 -60.31
C ALA A 403 -72.72 -18.68 -60.17
N SER A 404 -72.90 -17.45 -59.67
CA SER A 404 -74.22 -16.80 -59.60
C SER A 404 -74.66 -16.19 -60.94
N VAL A 405 -73.73 -15.76 -61.81
CA VAL A 405 -74.02 -15.33 -63.19
C VAL A 405 -74.29 -16.53 -64.12
N ASP A 406 -73.52 -17.60 -63.99
CA ASP A 406 -73.69 -18.87 -64.70
C ASP A 406 -74.85 -19.72 -64.14
N SER A 407 -75.52 -19.25 -63.09
CA SER A 407 -76.66 -19.91 -62.45
C SER A 407 -77.77 -20.21 -63.46
N GLU A 408 -78.31 -21.44 -63.38
CA GLU A 408 -79.37 -21.89 -64.26
C GLU A 408 -80.63 -21.00 -64.19
N THR A 409 -80.87 -20.26 -63.11
CA THR A 409 -82.01 -19.33 -63.01
C THR A 409 -81.96 -18.25 -64.10
N GLY A 410 -80.84 -17.52 -64.22
CA GLY A 410 -80.67 -16.48 -65.24
C GLY A 410 -80.57 -17.06 -66.65
N GLN A 411 -79.91 -18.21 -66.80
CA GLN A 411 -79.89 -18.96 -68.06
C GLN A 411 -81.29 -19.41 -68.49
N MET A 412 -82.15 -19.86 -67.57
CA MET A 412 -83.51 -20.32 -67.85
C MET A 412 -84.41 -19.18 -68.27
N GLU A 413 -84.32 -18.02 -67.60
CA GLU A 413 -85.00 -16.79 -68.03
C GLU A 413 -84.51 -16.34 -69.42
N ILE A 414 -83.20 -16.36 -69.69
CA ILE A 414 -82.64 -16.03 -71.01
C ILE A 414 -83.08 -17.05 -72.08
N ARG A 415 -83.15 -18.35 -71.76
CA ARG A 415 -83.68 -19.40 -72.65
C ARG A 415 -85.17 -19.19 -72.93
N ALA A 416 -85.97 -18.83 -71.92
CA ALA A 416 -87.39 -18.51 -72.06
C ALA A 416 -87.61 -17.23 -72.89
N MET A 417 -86.85 -16.16 -72.63
CA MET A 417 -86.87 -14.94 -73.44
C MET A 417 -86.42 -15.21 -74.88
N LYS A 418 -85.41 -16.06 -75.13
CA LYS A 418 -85.02 -16.48 -76.49
C LYS A 418 -86.12 -17.29 -77.17
N ALA A 419 -86.82 -18.17 -76.44
CA ALA A 419 -87.96 -18.93 -76.95
C ALA A 419 -89.17 -18.04 -77.27
N GLU A 420 -89.46 -17.03 -76.44
CA GLU A 420 -90.54 -16.07 -76.68
C GLU A 420 -90.16 -15.04 -77.77
N ILE A 421 -88.88 -14.65 -77.88
CA ILE A 421 -88.37 -13.91 -79.05
C ILE A 421 -88.47 -14.76 -80.31
N HIS A 422 -88.25 -16.07 -80.24
CA HIS A 422 -88.44 -16.97 -81.38
C HIS A 422 -89.93 -17.11 -81.73
N ARG A 423 -90.83 -17.27 -80.75
CA ARG A 423 -92.29 -17.17 -80.96
C ARG A 423 -92.70 -15.84 -81.56
N MET A 424 -92.15 -14.72 -81.09
CA MET A 424 -92.41 -13.39 -81.65
C MET A 424 -91.85 -13.21 -83.05
N LYS A 425 -90.71 -13.83 -83.39
CA LYS A 425 -90.19 -13.89 -84.77
C LYS A 425 -91.04 -14.78 -85.68
N VAL A 426 -91.54 -15.91 -85.19
CA VAL A 426 -92.50 -16.77 -85.91
C VAL A 426 -93.84 -16.05 -86.08
N LYS A 427 -94.34 -15.37 -85.04
CA LYS A 427 -95.56 -14.55 -85.07
C LYS A 427 -95.38 -13.31 -85.96
N HIS A 428 -94.19 -12.74 -86.02
CA HIS A 428 -93.83 -11.68 -86.97
C HIS A 428 -93.75 -12.21 -88.41
N GLY A 429 -93.22 -13.42 -88.63
CA GLY A 429 -93.27 -14.10 -89.94
C GLY A 429 -94.69 -14.50 -90.37
N GLN A 430 -95.54 -14.87 -89.42
CA GLN A 430 -96.98 -15.07 -89.64
C GLN A 430 -97.68 -13.74 -89.92
N LEU A 431 -97.34 -12.66 -89.20
CA LEU A 431 -97.80 -11.30 -89.47
C LEU A 431 -97.30 -10.78 -90.82
N LEU A 432 -96.10 -11.15 -91.28
CA LEU A 432 -95.59 -10.82 -92.61
C LEU A 432 -96.36 -11.58 -93.70
N LYS A 433 -96.67 -12.87 -93.51
CA LYS A 433 -97.54 -13.63 -94.43
C LYS A 433 -98.98 -13.12 -94.40
N GLN A 434 -99.48 -12.71 -93.24
CA GLN A 434 -100.74 -11.99 -93.11
C GLN A 434 -100.66 -10.59 -93.72
N GLN A 435 -99.50 -9.92 -93.72
CA GLN A 435 -99.27 -8.63 -94.35
C GLN A 435 -99.16 -8.77 -95.87
N GLU A 436 -98.59 -9.84 -96.43
CA GLU A 436 -98.65 -10.12 -97.88
C GLU A 436 -100.08 -10.40 -98.33
N LYS A 437 -100.83 -11.18 -97.54
CA LYS A 437 -102.26 -11.39 -97.80
C LYS A 437 -103.04 -10.08 -97.68
N MET A 438 -102.82 -9.34 -96.60
CA MET A 438 -103.43 -8.05 -96.34
C MET A 438 -102.96 -6.98 -97.33
N ILE A 439 -101.80 -7.09 -97.98
CA ILE A 439 -101.37 -6.18 -99.06
C ILE A 439 -102.25 -6.42 -100.29
N ARG A 440 -102.52 -7.66 -100.67
CA ARG A 440 -103.47 -7.99 -101.75
C ARG A 440 -104.90 -7.57 -101.40
N ASP A 441 -105.31 -7.77 -100.15
CA ASP A 441 -106.61 -7.29 -99.65
C ASP A 441 -106.64 -5.74 -99.48
N MET A 442 -105.47 -5.08 -99.33
CA MET A 442 -105.29 -3.63 -99.18
C MET A 442 -105.17 -2.92 -100.53
N GLU A 443 -104.65 -3.55 -101.57
CA GLU A 443 -104.80 -3.08 -102.96
C GLU A 443 -106.30 -3.01 -103.33
N LEU A 444 -107.11 -3.94 -102.79
CA LEU A 444 -108.58 -3.95 -102.88
C LEU A 444 -109.31 -3.06 -101.84
N ALA A 445 -108.61 -2.50 -100.85
CA ALA A 445 -109.22 -1.72 -99.76
C ALA A 445 -108.68 -0.28 -99.61
N VAL A 446 -107.55 0.09 -100.19
CA VAL A 446 -107.06 1.48 -100.30
C VAL A 446 -108.03 2.29 -101.16
N THR A 447 -108.51 1.68 -102.25
CA THR A 447 -109.66 2.14 -103.06
C THR A 447 -110.97 2.29 -102.28
N ARG A 448 -110.99 1.95 -100.97
CA ARG A 448 -112.12 2.06 -100.05
C ARG A 448 -111.76 2.69 -98.69
N ARG A 449 -110.53 3.23 -98.51
CA ARG A 449 -110.07 3.77 -97.21
C ARG A 449 -109.37 5.14 -97.26
N ASP A 450 -109.33 5.82 -98.40
CA ASP A 450 -109.12 7.28 -98.44
C ASP A 450 -110.14 8.04 -97.56
N THR A 451 -111.26 7.41 -97.21
CA THR A 451 -112.42 8.00 -96.52
C THR A 451 -112.53 7.68 -95.02
N ILE A 452 -111.61 6.90 -94.41
CA ILE A 452 -111.61 6.67 -92.95
C ILE A 452 -110.19 6.82 -92.36
N SER A 453 -109.74 8.08 -92.37
CA SER A 453 -108.72 8.61 -91.47
C SER A 453 -109.38 9.30 -90.26
N THR A 454 -108.66 9.38 -89.13
CA THR A 454 -109.00 10.07 -87.86
C THR A 454 -110.12 9.47 -86.96
N ARG A 455 -109.78 9.04 -85.72
CA ARG A 455 -110.22 9.55 -84.37
C ARG A 455 -109.85 8.57 -83.20
N ALA A 456 -109.53 9.05 -81.98
CA ALA A 456 -109.19 8.34 -80.70
C ALA A 456 -107.78 7.67 -80.60
N GLU A 457 -106.95 7.69 -79.52
CA GLU A 457 -106.97 8.14 -78.07
C GLU A 457 -107.34 7.04 -77.01
N GLY A 458 -106.68 6.83 -75.84
CA GLY A 458 -105.43 7.39 -75.23
C GLY A 458 -105.09 6.84 -73.79
N GLN A 459 -104.00 7.34 -73.14
CA GLN A 459 -103.44 7.00 -71.78
C GLN A 459 -102.78 5.60 -71.59
N SER A 460 -102.08 5.15 -70.51
CA SER A 460 -101.66 5.61 -69.13
C SER A 460 -100.34 4.84 -68.70
N LYS A 461 -99.71 4.82 -67.49
CA LYS A 461 -99.93 5.36 -66.11
C LYS A 461 -98.61 5.69 -65.29
N MET A 462 -98.26 5.02 -64.16
CA MET A 462 -97.22 5.43 -63.15
C MET A 462 -96.60 4.26 -62.33
N ASP A 463 -95.44 4.44 -61.63
CA ASP A 463 -95.32 4.44 -60.13
C ASP A 463 -93.89 4.68 -59.50
N LYS A 464 -93.78 4.80 -58.15
CA LYS A 464 -92.54 5.00 -57.32
C LYS A 464 -92.50 4.15 -56.01
N LYS A 465 -91.35 4.09 -55.28
CA LYS A 465 -91.19 3.46 -53.93
C LYS A 465 -90.25 4.22 -52.95
N LEU A 466 -90.22 3.80 -51.67
CA LEU A 466 -89.65 4.47 -50.49
C LEU A 466 -88.73 3.56 -49.63
N PHE A 467 -88.02 4.15 -48.64
CA PHE A 467 -87.14 3.50 -47.64
C PHE A 467 -87.82 3.31 -46.25
N THR A 468 -87.22 2.51 -45.35
CA THR A 468 -87.90 1.94 -44.16
C THR A 468 -87.19 2.19 -42.81
N ARG A 469 -87.92 2.03 -41.70
CA ARG A 469 -87.58 2.51 -40.32
C ARG A 469 -86.52 1.69 -39.54
N THR A 470 -86.06 0.54 -40.04
CA THR A 470 -85.21 -0.41 -39.28
C THR A 470 -83.81 0.09 -38.95
N ASP A 471 -83.21 0.85 -39.86
CA ASP A 471 -81.75 1.01 -39.92
C ASP A 471 -81.22 1.94 -38.81
N PHE A 472 -82.07 2.85 -38.32
CA PHE A 472 -81.76 3.77 -37.22
C PHE A 472 -81.48 3.06 -35.88
N HIS A 473 -82.18 1.96 -35.57
CA HIS A 473 -82.00 1.28 -34.29
C HIS A 473 -80.67 0.54 -34.18
N HIS A 474 -80.15 -0.02 -35.28
CA HIS A 474 -78.84 -0.65 -35.29
C HIS A 474 -77.71 0.37 -35.03
N LYS A 475 -77.78 1.54 -35.69
CA LYS A 475 -76.83 2.63 -35.51
C LYS A 475 -76.79 3.15 -34.05
N GLN A 476 -77.96 3.25 -33.41
CA GLN A 476 -78.08 3.69 -32.03
C GLN A 476 -77.47 2.69 -31.02
N ALA A 477 -77.60 1.38 -31.26
CA ALA A 477 -77.02 0.35 -30.41
C ALA A 477 -75.47 0.29 -30.52
N GLU A 478 -74.94 0.49 -31.73
CA GLU A 478 -73.49 0.48 -31.99
C GLU A 478 -72.77 1.65 -31.27
N LEU A 479 -73.31 2.87 -31.36
CA LEU A 479 -72.76 4.04 -30.68
C LEU A 479 -72.76 3.89 -29.16
N ARG A 480 -73.81 3.30 -28.58
CA ARG A 480 -73.89 3.01 -27.14
C ARG A 480 -72.86 1.98 -26.66
N ARG A 481 -72.29 1.14 -27.54
CA ARG A 481 -71.18 0.24 -27.20
C ARG A 481 -69.88 1.05 -27.12
N LYS A 482 -69.54 1.73 -28.22
CA LYS A 482 -68.34 2.57 -28.36
C LYS A 482 -68.17 3.59 -27.21
N ILE A 483 -69.27 4.19 -26.73
CA ILE A 483 -69.23 5.12 -25.58
C ILE A 483 -68.76 4.43 -24.27
N ARG A 484 -69.13 3.17 -24.02
CA ARG A 484 -68.66 2.42 -22.84
C ARG A 484 -67.22 1.94 -23.01
N ASP A 485 -66.88 1.47 -24.21
CA ASP A 485 -65.54 0.99 -24.52
C ASP A 485 -64.50 2.12 -24.34
N VAL A 486 -64.86 3.36 -24.73
CA VAL A 486 -64.06 4.58 -24.49
C VAL A 486 -64.06 5.01 -23.02
N HIS A 487 -65.15 4.84 -22.26
CA HIS A 487 -65.16 5.12 -20.82
C HIS A 487 -64.17 4.23 -20.07
N LYS A 488 -64.19 2.91 -20.33
CA LYS A 488 -63.27 1.96 -19.69
C LYS A 488 -61.80 2.26 -20.01
N ALA A 489 -61.49 2.61 -21.27
CA ALA A 489 -60.15 3.05 -21.65
C ALA A 489 -59.75 4.38 -20.97
N THR A 490 -60.69 5.29 -20.73
CA THR A 490 -60.44 6.54 -19.99
C THR A 490 -60.15 6.24 -18.51
N GLU A 491 -60.91 5.34 -17.88
CA GLU A 491 -60.71 4.89 -16.50
C GLU A 491 -59.32 4.24 -16.33
N GLU A 492 -58.94 3.34 -17.24
CA GLU A 492 -57.60 2.71 -17.28
C GLU A 492 -56.48 3.75 -17.45
N CYS A 493 -56.64 4.75 -18.32
CA CYS A 493 -55.70 5.86 -18.43
C CYS A 493 -55.63 6.72 -17.16
N THR A 494 -56.74 7.00 -16.48
CA THR A 494 -56.70 7.78 -15.23
C THR A 494 -56.02 7.01 -14.09
N GLN A 495 -56.13 5.68 -14.07
CA GLN A 495 -55.43 4.88 -13.06
C GLN A 495 -53.92 4.86 -13.31
N THR A 496 -53.46 4.69 -14.56
CA THR A 496 -52.01 4.74 -14.87
C THR A 496 -51.41 6.13 -14.63
N ILE A 497 -52.18 7.21 -14.77
CA ILE A 497 -51.74 8.57 -14.39
C ILE A 497 -51.48 8.66 -12.88
N LEU A 498 -52.37 8.13 -12.03
CA LEU A 498 -52.18 8.15 -10.57
C LEU A 498 -50.96 7.31 -10.13
N GLU A 499 -50.74 6.15 -10.76
CA GLU A 499 -49.56 5.31 -10.52
C GLU A 499 -48.26 6.02 -10.95
N LEU A 500 -48.30 6.83 -12.01
CA LEU A 500 -47.18 7.70 -12.44
C LEU A 500 -46.97 8.90 -11.51
N GLU A 501 -48.02 9.51 -10.96
CA GLU A 501 -47.91 10.60 -9.98
C GLU A 501 -47.32 10.11 -8.64
N GLU A 502 -47.72 8.93 -8.16
CA GLU A 502 -47.18 8.34 -6.92
C GLU A 502 -45.73 7.87 -7.06
N SER A 503 -45.36 7.30 -8.23
CA SER A 503 -43.97 6.96 -8.53
C SER A 503 -43.10 8.19 -8.78
N GLN A 504 -43.61 9.24 -9.42
CA GLN A 504 -42.92 10.54 -9.53
C GLN A 504 -42.66 11.15 -8.15
N LYS A 505 -43.66 11.13 -7.25
CA LYS A 505 -43.52 11.67 -5.90
C LYS A 505 -42.48 10.92 -5.07
N SER A 506 -42.56 9.60 -5.02
CA SER A 506 -41.61 8.78 -4.25
C SER A 506 -40.17 8.88 -4.80
N MET A 507 -40.00 9.04 -6.12
CA MET A 507 -38.70 9.38 -6.71
C MET A 507 -38.21 10.79 -6.31
N SER A 508 -39.11 11.78 -6.21
CA SER A 508 -38.78 13.13 -5.74
C SER A 508 -38.38 13.16 -4.26
N ASP A 509 -39.08 12.40 -3.41
CA ASP A 509 -38.78 12.30 -1.98
C ASP A 509 -37.41 11.61 -1.77
N SER A 510 -37.11 10.55 -2.54
CA SER A 510 -35.79 9.90 -2.58
C SER A 510 -34.68 10.81 -3.08
N LEU A 511 -34.94 11.64 -4.11
CA LEU A 511 -33.98 12.63 -4.62
C LEU A 511 -33.62 13.66 -3.55
N LEU A 512 -34.61 14.13 -2.76
CA LEU A 512 -34.37 15.05 -1.65
C LEU A 512 -33.55 14.41 -0.53
N GLU A 513 -33.84 13.17 -0.13
CA GLU A 513 -33.03 12.44 0.86
C GLU A 513 -31.56 12.30 0.40
N LYS A 514 -31.34 12.01 -0.89
CA LYS A 514 -29.98 11.93 -1.46
C LYS A 514 -29.29 13.29 -1.53
N GLN A 515 -30.02 14.37 -1.82
CA GLN A 515 -29.49 15.73 -1.78
C GLN A 515 -29.07 16.14 -0.36
N GLU A 516 -29.85 15.77 0.67
CA GLU A 516 -29.47 15.99 2.08
C GLU A 516 -28.31 15.11 2.56
N GLN A 517 -28.12 13.92 1.97
CA GLN A 517 -26.96 13.08 2.25
C GLN A 517 -25.70 13.69 1.61
N LEU A 518 -25.80 14.16 0.36
CA LEU A 518 -24.71 14.85 -0.33
C LEU A 518 -24.30 16.15 0.38
N SER A 519 -25.25 16.96 0.85
CA SER A 519 -24.91 18.20 1.56
C SER A 519 -24.21 17.96 2.91
N ARG A 520 -24.56 16.88 3.63
CA ARG A 520 -23.85 16.47 4.85
C ARG A 520 -22.43 15.99 4.55
N MET A 521 -22.25 15.11 3.56
CA MET A 521 -20.93 14.63 3.16
C MET A 521 -20.03 15.76 2.63
N GLN A 522 -20.61 16.80 2.00
CA GLN A 522 -19.85 17.99 1.61
C GLN A 522 -19.34 18.77 2.83
N VAL A 523 -20.18 19.03 3.84
CA VAL A 523 -19.75 19.72 5.07
C VAL A 523 -18.67 18.91 5.81
N GLU A 524 -18.83 17.59 5.90
CA GLU A 524 -17.81 16.69 6.48
C GLU A 524 -16.49 16.72 5.70
N ALA A 525 -16.54 16.82 4.37
CA ALA A 525 -15.35 16.96 3.52
C ALA A 525 -14.67 18.34 3.69
N ASP A 526 -15.45 19.42 3.74
CA ASP A 526 -14.96 20.79 3.95
C ASP A 526 -14.28 20.93 5.33
N GLU A 527 -14.85 20.33 6.38
CA GLU A 527 -14.24 20.27 7.72
C GLU A 527 -12.91 19.51 7.72
N LEU A 528 -12.85 18.37 7.03
CA LEU A 528 -11.62 17.57 6.89
C LEU A 528 -10.53 18.30 6.09
N GLU A 529 -10.88 19.07 5.06
CA GLU A 529 -9.90 19.88 4.31
C GLU A 529 -9.29 20.98 5.20
N VAL A 530 -10.11 21.64 6.04
CA VAL A 530 -9.63 22.63 7.03
C VAL A 530 -8.72 21.98 8.08
N GLU A 531 -9.02 20.78 8.56
CA GLU A 531 -8.13 20.02 9.45
C GLU A 531 -6.80 19.66 8.77
N LEU A 532 -6.84 19.21 7.51
CA LEU A 532 -5.66 18.86 6.73
C LEU A 532 -4.72 20.06 6.53
N ASP A 533 -5.23 21.26 6.19
CA ASP A 533 -4.36 22.44 6.00
C ASP A 533 -3.84 22.99 7.36
N ARG A 534 -4.60 22.80 8.46
CA ARG A 534 -4.12 23.05 9.83
C ARG A 534 -2.96 22.11 10.21
N LEU A 535 -3.06 20.83 9.87
CA LEU A 535 -1.98 19.86 10.10
C LEU A 535 -0.78 20.10 9.17
N ALA A 536 -1.01 20.50 7.92
CA ALA A 536 0.04 20.83 6.95
C ALA A 536 0.84 22.08 7.38
N THR A 537 0.15 23.12 7.87
CA THR A 537 0.81 24.32 8.41
C THR A 537 1.59 24.03 9.69
N LEU A 538 1.06 23.22 10.61
CA LEU A 538 1.80 22.76 11.80
C LEU A 538 3.05 21.94 11.43
N LYS A 539 2.93 21.00 10.49
CA LYS A 539 4.06 20.20 9.98
C LYS A 539 5.18 21.08 9.40
N ARG A 540 4.83 22.14 8.66
CA ARG A 540 5.79 23.13 8.13
C ARG A 540 6.47 23.94 9.25
N GLN A 541 5.73 24.34 10.28
CA GLN A 541 6.31 25.04 11.45
C GLN A 541 7.32 24.15 12.19
N ASN A 542 6.92 22.94 12.57
CA ASN A 542 7.77 21.97 13.28
C ASN A 542 9.06 21.64 12.49
N LEU A 543 8.97 21.49 11.16
CA LEU A 543 10.14 21.30 10.31
C LEU A 543 11.10 22.50 10.34
N SER A 544 10.57 23.73 10.30
CA SER A 544 11.39 24.95 10.36
C SER A 544 12.13 25.10 11.70
N GLU A 545 11.48 24.72 12.81
CA GLU A 545 12.07 24.73 14.15
C GLU A 545 13.11 23.62 14.31
N LEU A 546 12.84 22.41 13.80
CA LEU A 546 13.81 21.32 13.77
C LEU A 546 15.08 21.70 12.98
N VAL A 547 14.96 22.35 11.82
CA VAL A 547 16.09 22.85 11.04
C VAL A 547 16.85 23.95 11.78
N ALA A 548 16.16 24.85 12.51
CA ALA A 548 16.79 25.86 13.34
C ALA A 548 17.59 25.25 14.52
N LEU A 549 17.05 24.20 15.16
CA LEU A 549 17.74 23.46 16.21
C LEU A 549 18.93 22.64 15.68
N GLN A 550 18.78 21.98 14.53
CA GLN A 550 19.87 21.24 13.88
C GLN A 550 21.01 22.16 13.42
N THR A 551 20.71 23.34 12.89
CA THR A 551 21.74 24.33 12.52
C THR A 551 22.41 24.92 13.75
N ARG A 552 21.66 25.25 14.81
CA ARG A 552 22.23 25.63 16.13
C ARG A 552 23.16 24.54 16.69
N LEU A 553 22.77 23.27 16.62
CA LEU A 553 23.61 22.14 17.04
C LEU A 553 24.89 22.04 16.20
N LYS A 554 24.81 22.17 14.87
CA LYS A 554 26.00 22.19 13.98
C LYS A 554 26.96 23.34 14.34
N TYR A 555 26.45 24.53 14.64
CA TYR A 555 27.30 25.65 15.07
C TYR A 555 27.93 25.40 16.44
N LEU A 556 27.19 24.90 17.43
CA LEU A 556 27.74 24.56 18.76
C LEU A 556 28.79 23.44 18.68
N GLN A 557 28.60 22.43 17.82
CA GLN A 557 29.60 21.40 17.55
C GLN A 557 30.84 21.99 16.87
N ALA A 558 30.68 22.88 15.88
CA ALA A 558 31.81 23.56 15.26
C ALA A 558 32.61 24.44 16.25
N VAL A 559 31.95 25.04 17.24
CA VAL A 559 32.62 25.76 18.35
C VAL A 559 33.40 24.78 19.22
N LYS A 560 32.80 23.65 19.63
CA LYS A 560 33.46 22.59 20.39
C LYS A 560 34.68 22.00 19.67
N ASP A 561 34.60 21.86 18.35
CA ASP A 561 35.68 21.34 17.51
C ASP A 561 36.77 22.39 17.20
N GLY A 562 36.63 23.64 17.66
CA GLY A 562 37.54 24.74 17.31
C GLY A 562 37.48 25.20 15.84
N ARG A 563 36.49 24.73 15.06
CA ARG A 563 36.33 24.98 13.63
C ARG A 563 35.39 26.17 13.31
N TYR A 564 34.74 26.74 14.31
CA TYR A 564 33.81 27.86 14.12
C TYR A 564 34.53 29.20 13.92
N VAL A 565 34.33 29.82 12.76
CA VAL A 565 34.86 31.16 12.46
C VAL A 565 33.84 32.22 12.85
N PHE A 566 34.19 33.07 13.82
CA PHE A 566 33.40 34.25 14.18
C PHE A 566 33.40 35.26 13.01
N THR A 567 32.29 35.35 12.28
CA THR A 567 32.07 36.33 11.21
C THR A 567 32.03 37.78 11.72
N LEU A 568 31.64 37.98 12.98
CA LEU A 568 31.66 39.27 13.67
C LEU A 568 32.45 39.13 14.98
N ARG A 569 33.68 39.67 15.02
CA ARG A 569 34.59 39.55 16.17
C ARG A 569 34.35 40.58 17.29
N ASN A 570 33.68 41.69 17.03
CA ASN A 570 33.41 42.74 18.02
C ASN A 570 31.92 42.73 18.44
N LYS A 571 31.64 42.74 19.75
CA LYS A 571 30.29 42.85 20.32
C LYS A 571 29.49 44.05 19.75
N GLN A 572 30.15 45.19 19.49
CA GLN A 572 29.51 46.35 18.87
C GLN A 572 29.07 46.06 17.42
N SER A 573 29.91 45.39 16.62
CA SER A 573 29.53 44.99 15.24
C SER A 573 28.37 43.99 15.22
N LEU A 574 28.32 43.07 16.20
CA LEU A 574 27.20 42.16 16.37
C LEU A 574 25.89 42.88 16.73
N MET A 575 25.93 43.87 17.63
CA MET A 575 24.73 44.65 17.98
C MET A 575 24.24 45.54 16.84
N MET A 576 25.14 46.11 16.03
CA MET A 576 24.76 46.86 14.83
C MET A 576 24.12 45.96 13.76
N GLU A 577 24.63 44.74 13.54
CA GLU A 577 24.02 43.77 12.62
C GLU A 577 22.68 43.22 13.13
N LEU A 578 22.56 42.91 14.43
CA LEU A 578 21.28 42.52 15.03
C LEU A 578 20.24 43.64 14.88
N LYS A 579 20.62 44.91 15.10
CA LYS A 579 19.74 46.05 14.87
C LYS A 579 19.37 46.17 13.39
N ARG A 580 20.33 46.09 12.45
CA ARG A 580 20.07 46.13 11.00
C ARG A 580 19.10 45.03 10.55
N LEU A 581 19.21 43.83 11.12
CA LEU A 581 18.29 42.72 10.85
C LEU A 581 16.90 42.95 11.47
N HIS A 582 16.81 43.53 12.68
CA HIS A 582 15.55 43.91 13.31
C HIS A 582 14.84 45.01 12.51
N ASP A 583 15.51 46.11 12.19
CA ASP A 583 14.99 47.23 11.39
C ASP A 583 14.49 46.72 10.01
N ARG A 584 15.21 45.77 9.40
CA ARG A 584 14.80 45.12 8.15
C ARG A 584 13.59 44.19 8.32
N LEU A 585 13.46 43.47 9.44
CA LEU A 585 12.27 42.66 9.74
C LEU A 585 11.04 43.53 9.99
N VAL A 586 11.19 44.66 10.68
CA VAL A 586 10.13 45.68 10.83
C VAL A 586 9.72 46.23 9.46
N SER A 587 10.68 46.57 8.60
CA SER A 587 10.42 47.05 7.23
C SER A 587 9.71 46.02 6.36
N ILE A 588 10.05 44.73 6.46
CA ILE A 588 9.34 43.66 5.74
C ILE A 588 7.94 43.46 6.35
N GLY A 589 7.78 43.62 7.67
CA GLY A 589 6.49 43.56 8.36
C GLY A 589 5.52 44.64 7.90
N SER A 590 5.97 45.90 7.75
CA SER A 590 5.13 46.99 7.24
C SER A 590 4.79 46.82 5.75
N ILE A 591 5.73 46.34 4.93
CA ILE A 591 5.45 45.98 3.53
C ILE A 591 4.39 44.87 3.45
N LEU A 592 4.50 43.80 4.25
CA LEU A 592 3.51 42.72 4.27
C LEU A 592 2.15 43.19 4.79
N HIS A 593 2.10 44.13 5.72
CA HIS A 593 0.85 44.74 6.18
C HIS A 593 0.19 45.56 5.06
N HIS A 594 0.95 46.38 4.34
CA HIS A 594 0.47 47.20 3.23
C HIS A 594 0.00 46.34 2.04
N VAL A 595 0.74 45.29 1.70
CA VAL A 595 0.36 44.34 0.64
C VAL A 595 -0.91 43.54 1.03
N LYS A 596 -1.10 43.23 2.32
CA LYS A 596 -2.34 42.62 2.83
C LYS A 596 -3.56 43.55 2.68
N GLU A 597 -3.38 44.85 2.91
CA GLU A 597 -4.44 45.86 2.71
C GLU A 597 -4.77 46.07 1.23
N GLN A 598 -3.75 46.12 0.37
CA GLN A 598 -3.94 46.31 -1.08
C GLN A 598 -4.49 45.07 -1.80
N TYR A 599 -4.20 43.86 -1.32
CA TYR A 599 -4.60 42.61 -1.97
C TYR A 599 -5.21 41.59 -0.99
N PRO A 600 -6.45 41.81 -0.52
CA PRO A 600 -7.14 40.89 0.41
C PRO A 600 -7.24 39.45 -0.11
N GLN A 601 -7.32 39.27 -1.44
CA GLN A 601 -7.34 37.95 -2.11
C GLN A 601 -6.10 37.08 -1.82
N PHE A 602 -4.96 37.66 -1.41
CA PHE A 602 -3.76 36.92 -1.03
C PHE A 602 -3.54 36.85 0.48
N GLN A 603 -4.50 37.30 1.30
CA GLN A 603 -4.38 37.37 2.75
C GLN A 603 -3.95 36.05 3.40
N GLU A 604 -4.46 34.93 2.91
CA GLU A 604 -4.20 33.59 3.47
C GLU A 604 -2.75 33.11 3.18
N ALA A 605 -2.25 33.35 1.95
CA ALA A 605 -0.84 33.17 1.60
C ALA A 605 0.09 34.14 2.36
N LEU A 606 -0.32 35.39 2.56
CA LEU A 606 0.43 36.40 3.32
C LEU A 606 0.48 36.09 4.82
N LEU A 607 -0.57 35.48 5.39
CA LEU A 607 -0.59 34.99 6.77
C LEU A 607 0.46 33.90 7.01
N LYS A 608 0.66 33.01 6.03
CA LYS A 608 1.69 31.96 6.05
C LYS A 608 3.13 32.55 6.10
N VAL A 609 3.34 33.82 5.73
CA VAL A 609 4.64 34.54 5.82
C VAL A 609 4.73 35.52 6.99
N SER A 610 3.63 36.19 7.36
CA SER A 610 3.62 37.21 8.42
C SER A 610 3.72 36.61 9.83
N GLN A 611 3.14 35.42 10.08
CA GLN A 611 3.21 34.77 11.40
C GLN A 611 4.66 34.51 11.88
N PRO A 612 5.58 33.92 11.09
CA PRO A 612 6.99 33.78 11.49
C PRO A 612 7.71 35.10 11.78
N ILE A 613 7.38 36.17 11.06
CA ILE A 613 8.02 37.49 11.22
C ILE A 613 7.52 38.14 12.52
N ALA A 614 6.21 38.10 12.78
CA ALA A 614 5.63 38.57 14.03
C ALA A 614 6.20 37.81 15.25
N ARG A 615 6.32 36.47 15.18
CA ARG A 615 6.97 35.68 16.24
C ARG A 615 8.42 36.12 16.50
N ARG A 616 9.21 36.36 15.45
CA ARG A 616 10.63 36.79 15.57
C ARG A 616 10.80 38.21 16.09
N LEU A 617 9.87 39.12 15.78
CA LEU A 617 9.85 40.46 16.35
C LEU A 617 9.48 40.41 17.85
N GLY A 618 8.45 39.64 18.21
CA GLY A 618 8.06 39.43 19.61
C GLY A 618 9.16 38.79 20.45
N SER A 619 9.81 37.73 19.95
CA SER A 619 10.91 37.05 20.65
C SER A 619 12.21 37.86 20.75
N SER A 620 12.23 39.10 20.24
CA SER A 620 13.38 40.01 20.32
C SER A 620 13.24 41.05 21.44
N GLY A 621 12.13 41.01 22.21
CA GLY A 621 11.83 41.93 23.32
C GLY A 621 11.60 41.20 24.65
N SER A 622 12.31 40.09 24.89
CA SER A 622 12.24 39.26 26.10
C SER A 622 13.62 38.73 26.47
#